data_AF-A0A354Z832-F1
#
_entry.id   AF-A0A354Z832-F1
#
_cell.length_a   1.000
_cell.length_b   1.000
_cell.length_c   1.000
_cell.angle_alpha   90.00
_cell.angle_beta   90.00
_cell.angle_gamma   90.00
#
_symmetry.space_group_name_H-M   'P 1'
#
loop_
_entity.id
_entity.type
_entity.pdbx_description
1 polymer ?
#
loop_
_entity_poly.entity_id
_entity_poly.type
_entity_poly.pdbx_seq_one_letter_code
_entity_poly.pdbx_strand_id
1 'polypeptide(L)'
;MAIDLEVGRNTGRIEQLAALRADTGDTVVFPPGTLQDALGKMDALSDGAAFVIGHNLIAFDLPHLRAVDPNRRLLNMPVIDTLRLSPLAFPRNPYHHLVKHYQDGQLLGDRRNNPLLDAELALLVFRDQEDALKAMQDAAPDRLLAWHWLTTRDDTASGLDWLFMTVRRARVPSLAEAQAAIARLLAGVACHSASTRLIEQVAVEPTRVGWPLAY
;
A
#
# COMPACT_ATOMS: atom_id res chain seq x y z
N MET A 1 -9.30 7.48 -1.39
CA MET A 1 -10.14 7.32 -0.17
C MET A 1 -9.37 6.48 0.81
N ALA A 2 -9.25 6.90 2.07
CA ALA A 2 -8.63 6.12 3.12
C ALA A 2 -9.66 5.32 3.90
N ILE A 3 -9.32 4.11 4.34
CA ILE A 3 -10.18 3.28 5.19
C ILE A 3 -9.37 2.60 6.29
N ASP A 4 -10.05 2.24 7.38
CA ASP A 4 -9.53 1.40 8.45
C ASP A 4 -10.69 0.67 9.16
N LEU A 5 -10.44 -0.55 9.62
CA LEU A 5 -11.41 -1.43 10.28
C LEU A 5 -10.96 -1.89 11.66
N GLU A 6 -11.93 -2.01 12.56
CA GLU A 6 -11.75 -2.73 13.82
C GLU A 6 -12.50 -4.05 13.79
N VAL A 7 -11.81 -5.13 14.11
CA VAL A 7 -12.35 -6.48 14.09
C VAL A 7 -12.25 -7.11 15.47
N GLY A 8 -13.38 -7.63 15.97
CA GLY A 8 -13.44 -8.28 17.26
C GLY A 8 -12.55 -9.52 17.31
N ARG A 9 -11.57 -9.55 18.21
CA ARG A 9 -10.56 -10.64 18.30
C ARG A 9 -11.17 -12.04 18.45
N ASN A 10 -12.31 -12.15 19.13
CA ASN A 10 -12.99 -13.43 19.37
C ASN A 10 -14.09 -13.74 18.35
N THR A 11 -14.61 -12.72 17.66
CA THR A 11 -15.76 -12.86 16.78
C THR A 11 -15.36 -12.89 15.31
N GLY A 12 -14.22 -12.31 14.95
CA GLY A 12 -13.78 -12.10 13.57
C GLY A 12 -14.70 -11.17 12.78
N ARG A 13 -15.60 -10.45 13.46
CA ARG A 13 -16.58 -9.55 12.84
C ARG A 13 -16.07 -8.11 12.89
N ILE A 14 -16.37 -7.36 11.84
CA ILE A 14 -16.16 -5.91 11.80
C ILE A 14 -17.04 -5.28 12.89
N GLU A 15 -16.41 -4.65 13.87
CA GLU A 15 -17.06 -3.95 14.99
C GLU A 15 -17.14 -2.44 14.75
N GLN A 16 -16.09 -1.87 14.13
CA GLN A 16 -16.05 -0.49 13.70
C GLN A 16 -15.36 -0.38 12.33
N LEU A 17 -15.66 0.70 11.63
CA LEU A 17 -15.13 1.01 10.31
C LEU A 17 -15.11 2.51 10.15
N ALA A 18 -14.07 3.04 9.50
CA ALA A 18 -14.10 4.41 9.04
C ALA A 18 -13.61 4.50 7.60
N ALA A 19 -14.11 5.52 6.90
CA ALA A 19 -13.63 5.92 5.60
C ALA A 19 -13.51 7.45 5.54
N LEU A 20 -12.43 7.93 4.94
CA LEU A 20 -12.12 9.35 4.75
C LEU A 20 -11.82 9.64 3.28
N ARG A 21 -12.44 10.67 2.75
CA ARG A 21 -12.25 11.16 1.41
C ARG A 21 -11.29 12.36 1.41
N ALA A 22 -10.04 12.12 1.04
CA ALA A 22 -8.96 13.10 1.23
C ALA A 22 -9.11 14.42 0.44
N ASP A 23 -9.79 14.38 -0.71
CA ASP A 23 -10.05 15.52 -1.60
C ASP A 23 -11.27 16.35 -1.19
N THR A 24 -12.31 15.74 -0.62
CA THR A 24 -13.53 16.45 -0.18
C THR A 24 -13.61 16.69 1.32
N GLY A 25 -12.86 15.92 2.11
CA GLY A 25 -12.96 15.88 3.57
C GLY A 25 -14.14 15.06 4.10
N ASP A 26 -14.93 14.43 3.23
CA ASP A 26 -16.09 13.64 3.64
C ASP A 26 -15.67 12.38 4.41
N THR A 27 -16.41 12.08 5.47
CA THR A 27 -16.13 10.93 6.34
C THR A 27 -17.36 10.04 6.52
N VAL A 28 -17.13 8.74 6.63
CA VAL A 28 -18.10 7.76 7.12
C VAL A 28 -17.49 7.10 8.35
N VAL A 29 -18.20 7.15 9.47
CA VAL A 29 -17.81 6.43 10.70
C VAL A 29 -18.91 5.47 11.06
N PHE A 30 -18.52 4.23 11.34
CA PHE A 30 -19.39 3.13 11.66
C PHE A 30 -19.31 2.79 13.16
N PRO A 31 -20.31 3.19 13.97
CA PRO A 31 -20.45 2.67 15.32
C PRO A 31 -21.06 1.25 15.28
N PRO A 32 -20.82 0.42 16.31
CA PRO A 32 -21.31 -0.96 16.34
C PRO A 32 -22.82 -1.10 16.01
N GLY A 33 -23.18 -2.07 15.16
CA GLY A 33 -24.57 -2.51 14.91
C GLY A 33 -25.29 -2.00 13.65
N THR A 34 -24.70 -1.10 12.87
CA THR A 34 -25.28 -0.49 11.62
C THR A 34 -24.52 -0.85 10.31
N LEU A 35 -23.88 -2.04 10.26
CA LEU A 35 -22.80 -2.35 9.30
C LEU A 35 -23.21 -2.20 7.83
N GLN A 36 -24.40 -2.67 7.48
CA GLN A 36 -24.87 -2.65 6.09
C GLN A 36 -25.04 -1.21 5.56
N ASP A 37 -25.57 -0.30 6.37
CA ASP A 37 -25.73 1.10 5.99
C ASP A 37 -24.37 1.79 5.83
N ALA A 38 -23.41 1.47 6.68
CA ALA A 38 -22.04 1.99 6.58
C ALA A 38 -21.32 1.50 5.32
N LEU A 39 -21.47 0.21 4.96
CA LEU A 39 -20.92 -0.34 3.72
C LEU A 39 -21.52 0.37 2.48
N GLY A 40 -22.83 0.64 2.49
CA GLY A 40 -23.49 1.41 1.43
C GLY A 40 -22.93 2.83 1.30
N LYS A 41 -22.80 3.55 2.41
CA LYS A 41 -22.24 4.91 2.43
C LYS A 41 -20.77 4.95 2.01
N MET A 42 -19.97 3.98 2.45
CA MET A 42 -18.56 3.86 2.05
C MET A 42 -18.42 3.57 0.56
N ASP A 43 -19.24 2.68 -0.01
CA ASP A 43 -19.19 2.38 -1.44
C ASP A 43 -19.60 3.60 -2.29
N ALA A 44 -20.53 4.42 -1.80
CA ALA A 44 -20.86 5.72 -2.39
C ALA A 44 -19.72 6.73 -2.23
N LEU A 45 -19.09 6.82 -1.05
CA LEU A 45 -17.93 7.69 -0.79
C LEU A 45 -16.73 7.35 -1.69
N SER A 46 -16.62 6.09 -2.10
CA SER A 46 -15.59 5.64 -3.02
C SER A 46 -15.76 6.21 -4.45
N ASP A 47 -16.86 6.90 -4.74
CA ASP A 47 -17.13 7.42 -6.08
C ASP A 47 -16.14 8.48 -6.53
N GLY A 48 -15.62 8.30 -7.74
CA GLY A 48 -14.53 9.11 -8.27
C GLY A 48 -13.19 9.02 -7.51
N ALA A 49 -12.98 8.07 -6.58
CA ALA A 49 -11.64 7.88 -6.00
C ALA A 49 -10.73 7.15 -6.98
N ALA A 50 -9.49 7.64 -7.08
CA ALA A 50 -8.46 6.97 -7.87
C ALA A 50 -8.03 5.64 -7.24
N PHE A 51 -7.99 5.57 -5.90
CA PHE A 51 -7.56 4.40 -5.15
C PHE A 51 -8.12 4.38 -3.72
N VAL A 52 -8.07 3.21 -3.10
CA VAL A 52 -8.27 3.00 -1.67
C VAL A 52 -6.91 2.90 -0.99
N ILE A 53 -6.76 3.50 0.18
CA ILE A 53 -5.52 3.52 0.95
C ILE A 53 -5.75 3.24 2.43
N GLY A 54 -4.78 2.64 3.09
CA GLY A 54 -4.84 2.31 4.51
C GLY A 54 -3.55 1.63 4.97
N HIS A 55 -3.55 1.09 6.18
CA HIS A 55 -2.39 0.40 6.76
C HIS A 55 -2.68 -1.08 6.92
N ASN A 56 -1.94 -1.95 6.21
CA ASN A 56 -2.16 -3.39 6.19
C ASN A 56 -3.48 -3.85 5.53
N LEU A 57 -4.07 -3.01 4.65
CA LEU A 57 -5.33 -3.27 3.96
C LEU A 57 -5.39 -4.63 3.26
N ILE A 58 -4.31 -5.02 2.58
CA ILE A 58 -4.32 -6.20 1.71
C ILE A 58 -4.44 -7.48 2.53
N ALA A 59 -3.75 -7.53 3.66
CA ALA A 59 -3.73 -8.71 4.52
C ALA A 59 -4.82 -8.69 5.60
N PHE A 60 -5.40 -7.53 5.91
CA PHE A 60 -6.34 -7.38 7.02
C PHE A 60 -7.73 -6.90 6.56
N ASP A 61 -7.86 -5.63 6.19
CA ASP A 61 -9.17 -4.99 5.98
C ASP A 61 -9.94 -5.57 4.79
N LEU A 62 -9.29 -5.74 3.64
CA LEU A 62 -9.94 -6.20 2.42
C LEU A 62 -10.47 -7.64 2.53
N PRO A 63 -9.73 -8.62 3.11
CA PRO A 63 -10.30 -9.93 3.44
C PRO A 63 -11.58 -9.85 4.29
N HIS A 64 -11.60 -8.99 5.32
CA HIS A 64 -12.77 -8.84 6.18
C HIS A 64 -13.96 -8.20 5.46
N LEU A 65 -13.72 -7.18 4.62
CA LEU A 65 -14.77 -6.57 3.79
C LEU A 65 -15.33 -7.55 2.76
N ARG A 66 -14.47 -8.34 2.09
CA ARG A 66 -14.90 -9.38 1.13
C ARG A 66 -15.77 -10.45 1.80
N ALA A 67 -15.46 -10.81 3.04
CA ALA A 67 -16.24 -11.81 3.77
C ALA A 67 -17.67 -11.33 4.10
N VAL A 68 -17.88 -10.03 4.25
CA VAL A 68 -19.19 -9.45 4.54
C VAL A 68 -19.96 -9.11 3.27
N ASP A 69 -19.31 -8.49 2.29
CA ASP A 69 -19.94 -8.10 1.03
C ASP A 69 -18.92 -8.07 -0.13
N PRO A 70 -18.79 -9.17 -0.89
CA PRO A 70 -17.75 -9.31 -1.91
C PRO A 70 -18.00 -8.49 -3.17
N ASN A 71 -19.22 -7.97 -3.38
CA ASN A 71 -19.61 -7.33 -4.64
C ASN A 71 -19.46 -5.80 -4.63
N ARG A 72 -18.86 -5.24 -3.57
CA ARG A 72 -18.65 -3.80 -3.43
C ARG A 72 -17.64 -3.29 -4.43
N ARG A 73 -17.92 -2.13 -5.02
CA ARG A 73 -17.03 -1.50 -6.00
C ARG A 73 -15.67 -1.17 -5.38
N LEU A 74 -15.65 -0.77 -4.10
CA LEU A 74 -14.41 -0.47 -3.38
C LEU A 74 -13.38 -1.62 -3.43
N LEU A 75 -13.85 -2.88 -3.50
CA LEU A 75 -12.99 -4.07 -3.52
C LEU A 75 -12.29 -4.29 -4.86
N ASN A 76 -12.75 -3.61 -5.90
CA ASN A 76 -12.19 -3.62 -7.25
C ASN A 76 -11.36 -2.37 -7.56
N MET A 77 -11.29 -1.42 -6.63
CA MET A 77 -10.49 -0.21 -6.81
C MET A 77 -9.00 -0.51 -6.67
N PRO A 78 -8.14 0.34 -7.27
CA PRO A 78 -6.71 0.26 -7.01
C PRO A 78 -6.40 0.43 -5.52
N VAL A 79 -5.47 -0.36 -4.99
CA VAL A 79 -5.13 -0.37 -3.56
C VAL A 79 -3.71 0.15 -3.33
N ILE A 80 -3.56 1.04 -2.36
CA ILE A 80 -2.27 1.40 -1.77
C ILE A 80 -2.25 0.93 -0.33
N ASP A 81 -1.35 0.00 -0.01
CA ASP A 81 -1.13 -0.47 1.35
C ASP A 81 0.14 0.17 1.90
N THR A 82 -0.02 1.09 2.85
CA THR A 82 1.11 1.84 3.43
C THR A 82 2.06 0.94 4.22
N LEU A 83 1.61 -0.19 4.76
CA LEU A 83 2.52 -1.14 5.41
C LEU A 83 3.40 -1.82 4.36
N ARG A 84 2.81 -2.28 3.26
CA ARG A 84 3.54 -2.88 2.13
C ARG A 84 4.51 -1.91 1.45
N LEU A 85 4.14 -0.61 1.39
CA LEU A 85 4.97 0.43 0.79
C LEU A 85 6.17 0.87 1.65
N SER A 86 6.06 0.69 2.97
CA SER A 86 7.04 1.20 3.95
C SER A 86 8.50 0.80 3.68
N PRO A 87 8.83 -0.46 3.36
CA PRO A 87 10.23 -0.83 3.14
C PRO A 87 10.81 -0.27 1.84
N LEU A 88 9.96 0.08 0.85
CA LEU A 88 10.42 0.75 -0.36
C LEU A 88 10.69 2.23 -0.08
N ALA A 89 9.80 2.91 0.63
CA ALA A 89 9.99 4.32 0.98
C ALA A 89 11.16 4.52 1.97
N PHE A 90 11.34 3.61 2.93
CA PHE A 90 12.32 3.72 4.01
C PHE A 90 13.18 2.45 4.16
N PRO A 91 14.02 2.10 3.17
CA PRO A 91 14.73 0.81 3.13
C PRO A 91 15.73 0.59 4.28
N ARG A 92 16.21 1.66 4.92
CA ARG A 92 17.13 1.56 6.09
C ARG A 92 16.40 1.44 7.42
N ASN A 93 15.18 1.94 7.51
CA ASN A 93 14.35 1.91 8.71
C ASN A 93 12.88 1.90 8.29
N PRO A 94 12.33 0.71 7.97
CA PRO A 94 10.97 0.58 7.43
C PRO A 94 9.87 0.96 8.43
N TYR A 95 10.24 1.31 9.66
CA TYR A 95 9.31 1.83 10.66
C TYR A 95 9.16 3.33 10.52
N HIS A 96 7.97 3.78 10.18
CA HIS A 96 7.67 5.20 10.18
C HIS A 96 7.66 5.76 11.61
N HIS A 97 8.32 6.89 11.84
CA HIS A 97 8.35 7.54 13.16
C HIS A 97 6.94 7.87 13.67
N LEU A 98 5.99 8.20 12.79
CA LEU A 98 4.58 8.43 13.18
C LEU A 98 3.92 7.18 13.75
N VAL A 99 4.13 6.02 13.10
CA VAL A 99 3.60 4.74 13.57
C VAL A 99 4.29 4.34 14.86
N LYS A 100 5.60 4.58 14.98
CA LYS A 100 6.34 4.29 16.21
C LYS A 100 5.92 5.17 17.38
N HIS A 101 5.73 6.49 17.22
CA HIS A 101 5.20 7.33 18.30
C HIS A 101 3.74 6.98 18.65
N TYR A 102 2.95 6.53 17.67
CA TYR A 102 1.58 6.09 17.88
C TYR A 102 1.50 4.74 18.61
N GLN A 103 2.31 3.75 18.19
CA GLN A 103 2.42 2.41 18.80
C GLN A 103 3.19 2.43 20.14
N ASP A 104 4.24 3.24 20.28
CA ASP A 104 4.90 3.47 21.58
C ASP A 104 3.93 4.18 22.54
N GLY A 105 3.00 4.99 22.02
CA GLY A 105 1.86 5.52 22.77
C GLY A 105 0.81 4.47 23.15
N GLN A 106 0.69 3.35 22.42
CA GLN A 106 -0.17 2.21 22.76
C GLN A 106 0.39 1.36 23.91
N LEU A 107 1.69 1.46 24.23
CA LEU A 107 2.25 0.85 25.45
C LEU A 107 1.72 1.50 26.75
N LEU A 108 0.93 2.57 26.63
CA LEU A 108 0.17 3.21 27.71
C LEU A 108 -1.35 2.96 27.56
N GLY A 109 -1.74 1.71 27.35
CA GLY A 109 -2.91 1.05 27.97
C GLY A 109 -4.34 1.62 27.88
N ASP A 110 -4.62 2.80 27.32
CA ASP A 110 -5.94 3.43 27.53
C ASP A 110 -6.44 4.36 26.40
N ARG A 111 -5.96 4.19 25.15
CA ARG A 111 -6.62 4.81 23.99
C ARG A 111 -7.62 3.84 23.38
N ARG A 112 -8.90 4.24 23.40
CA ARG A 112 -9.99 3.63 22.61
C ARG A 112 -9.57 3.62 21.13
N ASN A 113 -9.60 2.45 20.49
CA ASN A 113 -9.42 2.30 19.05
C ASN A 113 -10.33 3.27 18.28
N ASN A 114 -9.78 3.95 17.27
CA ASN A 114 -10.49 4.98 16.51
C ASN A 114 -10.12 4.86 15.01
N PRO A 115 -10.85 4.03 14.25
CA PRO A 115 -10.52 3.78 12.85
C PRO A 115 -10.52 5.03 11.97
N LEU A 116 -11.24 6.11 12.34
CA LEU A 116 -11.14 7.37 11.58
C LEU A 116 -9.76 8.00 11.72
N LEU A 117 -9.24 8.04 12.95
CA LEU A 117 -7.90 8.53 13.23
C LEU A 117 -6.84 7.64 12.55
N ASP A 118 -7.04 6.32 12.56
CA ASP A 118 -6.11 5.38 11.93
C ASP A 118 -6.10 5.56 10.39
N ALA A 119 -7.25 5.81 9.76
CA ALA A 119 -7.35 6.16 8.34
C ALA A 119 -6.67 7.52 8.01
N GLU A 120 -6.81 8.53 8.89
CA GLU A 120 -6.11 9.81 8.76
C GLU A 120 -4.58 9.63 8.86
N LEU A 121 -4.11 8.82 9.80
CA LEU A 121 -2.70 8.50 9.98
C LEU A 121 -2.13 7.75 8.78
N ALA A 122 -2.89 6.83 8.18
CA ALA A 122 -2.48 6.16 6.95
C ALA A 122 -2.26 7.15 5.79
N LEU A 123 -3.11 8.18 5.66
CA LEU A 123 -2.88 9.24 4.66
C LEU A 123 -1.63 10.07 4.96
N LEU A 124 -1.37 10.36 6.23
CA LEU A 124 -0.18 11.10 6.62
C LEU A 124 1.09 10.29 6.31
N VAL A 125 1.12 9.02 6.70
CA VAL A 125 2.22 8.09 6.37
C VAL A 125 2.42 7.99 4.87
N PHE A 126 1.34 7.93 4.09
CA PHE A 126 1.44 7.88 2.63
C PHE A 126 2.11 9.12 2.04
N ARG A 127 1.81 10.32 2.55
CA ARG A 127 2.46 11.56 2.09
C ARG A 127 3.96 11.52 2.35
N ASP A 128 4.36 11.09 3.54
CA ASP A 128 5.78 10.95 3.88
C ASP A 128 6.48 9.90 3.00
N GLN A 129 5.79 8.79 2.70
CA GLN A 129 6.27 7.78 1.77
C GLN A 129 6.42 8.31 0.35
N GLU A 130 5.44 9.08 -0.14
CA GLU A 130 5.49 9.70 -1.45
C GLU A 130 6.69 10.66 -1.57
N ASP A 131 6.91 11.50 -0.56
CA ASP A 131 8.03 12.44 -0.53
C ASP A 131 9.38 11.73 -0.45
N ALA A 132 9.49 10.65 0.33
CA ALA A 132 10.69 9.81 0.36
C ALA A 132 10.99 9.16 -1.00
N LEU A 133 9.95 8.67 -1.70
CA LEU A 133 10.10 8.10 -3.04
C LEU A 133 10.47 9.17 -4.08
N LYS A 134 9.93 10.40 -3.99
CA LYS A 134 10.33 11.54 -4.84
C LYS A 134 11.80 11.89 -4.63
N ALA A 135 12.26 12.02 -3.38
CA ALA A 135 13.66 12.26 -3.08
C ALA A 135 14.57 11.12 -3.59
N MET A 136 14.10 9.87 -3.49
CA MET A 136 14.82 8.72 -4.03
C MET A 136 14.86 8.71 -5.56
N GLN A 137 13.83 9.23 -6.25
CA GLN A 137 13.83 9.36 -7.71
C GLN A 137 14.90 10.32 -8.20
N ASP A 138 15.17 11.38 -7.44
CA ASP A 138 16.25 12.31 -7.76
C ASP A 138 17.63 11.69 -7.47
N ALA A 139 17.77 10.91 -6.40
CA ALA A 139 19.05 10.36 -5.96
C ALA A 139 19.45 9.01 -6.59
N ALA A 140 18.47 8.16 -6.90
CA ALA A 140 18.68 6.77 -7.34
C ALA A 140 17.56 6.30 -8.29
N PRO A 141 17.44 6.91 -9.50
CA PRO A 141 16.33 6.63 -10.44
C PRO A 141 16.27 5.17 -10.90
N ASP A 142 17.42 4.50 -11.04
CA ASP A 142 17.47 3.07 -11.39
C ASP A 142 16.81 2.19 -10.33
N ARG A 143 16.85 2.60 -9.05
CA ARG A 143 16.21 1.85 -7.95
C ARG A 143 14.69 1.91 -8.06
N LEU A 144 14.09 3.09 -8.26
CA LEU A 144 12.64 3.15 -8.46
C LEU A 144 12.21 2.53 -9.78
N LEU A 145 13.03 2.58 -10.83
CA LEU A 145 12.74 1.85 -12.06
C LEU A 145 12.66 0.34 -11.79
N ALA A 146 13.68 -0.22 -11.12
CA ALA A 146 13.70 -1.62 -10.74
C ALA A 146 12.49 -1.99 -9.85
N TRP A 147 12.22 -1.22 -8.79
CA TRP A 147 11.10 -1.50 -7.89
C TRP A 147 9.73 -1.34 -8.54
N HIS A 148 9.53 -0.32 -9.37
CA HIS A 148 8.30 -0.19 -10.16
C HIS A 148 8.10 -1.48 -10.94
N TRP A 149 9.09 -1.92 -11.72
CA TRP A 149 8.95 -3.14 -12.49
C TRP A 149 8.75 -4.39 -11.63
N LEU A 150 9.45 -4.54 -10.49
CA LEU A 150 9.37 -5.72 -9.63
C LEU A 150 8.04 -5.84 -8.87
N THR A 151 7.41 -4.71 -8.52
CA THR A 151 6.29 -4.67 -7.58
C THR A 151 4.91 -4.45 -8.22
N THR A 152 4.84 -4.19 -9.52
CA THR A 152 3.57 -3.92 -10.25
C THR A 152 3.25 -4.98 -11.30
N ARG A 153 3.86 -6.15 -11.21
CA ARG A 153 3.57 -7.28 -12.11
C ARG A 153 2.38 -8.13 -11.68
N ASP A 154 1.84 -7.91 -10.50
CA ASP A 154 0.63 -8.57 -10.03
C ASP A 154 -0.63 -7.86 -10.57
N ASP A 155 -1.67 -8.64 -10.89
CA ASP A 155 -2.95 -8.15 -11.45
C ASP A 155 -3.84 -7.50 -10.38
N THR A 156 -3.30 -7.21 -9.20
CA THR A 156 -4.02 -6.41 -8.21
C THR A 156 -4.02 -4.99 -8.71
N ALA A 157 -5.18 -4.47 -9.13
CA ALA A 157 -5.43 -3.08 -9.50
C ALA A 157 -4.47 -2.15 -8.74
N SER A 158 -3.38 -1.75 -9.39
CA SER A 158 -2.16 -1.44 -8.65
C SER A 158 -2.14 0.04 -8.35
N GLY A 159 -2.59 0.42 -7.15
CA GLY A 159 -2.37 1.78 -6.66
C GLY A 159 -0.88 2.13 -6.64
N LEU A 160 0.00 1.11 -6.53
CA LEU A 160 1.44 1.27 -6.64
C LEU A 160 1.90 1.64 -8.05
N ASP A 161 1.33 1.06 -9.10
CA ASP A 161 1.64 1.44 -10.48
C ASP A 161 1.40 2.93 -10.72
N TRP A 162 0.22 3.40 -10.32
CA TRP A 162 -0.13 4.83 -10.37
C TRP A 162 0.86 5.69 -9.57
N LEU A 163 1.21 5.27 -8.35
CA LEU A 163 2.17 5.98 -7.50
C LEU A 163 3.54 6.07 -8.18
N PHE A 164 4.08 4.96 -8.68
CA PHE A 164 5.39 4.97 -9.33
C PHE A 164 5.37 5.76 -10.63
N MET A 165 4.29 5.70 -11.42
CA MET A 165 4.16 6.52 -12.62
C MET A 165 4.18 8.02 -12.27
N THR A 166 3.51 8.40 -11.17
CA THR A 166 3.46 9.78 -10.67
C THR A 166 4.83 10.23 -10.18
N VAL A 167 5.49 9.44 -9.34
CA VAL A 167 6.80 9.76 -8.76
C VAL A 167 7.90 9.78 -9.84
N ARG A 168 7.96 8.76 -10.70
CA ARG A 168 8.98 8.64 -11.77
C ARG A 168 8.72 9.55 -12.95
N ARG A 169 7.49 10.06 -13.10
CA ARG A 169 7.02 10.80 -14.30
C ARG A 169 7.26 10.01 -15.59
N ALA A 170 7.13 8.70 -15.50
CA ALA A 170 7.40 7.75 -16.57
C ALA A 170 6.42 6.58 -16.50
N ARG A 171 6.15 5.93 -17.62
CA ARG A 171 5.29 4.74 -17.66
C ARG A 171 5.98 3.55 -16.98
N VAL A 172 5.20 2.46 -16.81
CA VAL A 172 5.72 1.13 -16.50
C VAL A 172 6.98 0.83 -17.31
N PRO A 173 8.09 0.44 -16.67
CA PRO A 173 9.28 0.00 -17.38
C PRO A 173 9.01 -1.27 -18.19
N SER A 174 9.60 -1.35 -19.37
CA SER A 174 9.76 -2.61 -20.10
C SER A 174 10.71 -3.56 -19.36
N LEU A 175 10.66 -4.85 -19.69
CA LEU A 175 11.60 -5.85 -19.19
C LEU A 175 13.05 -5.44 -19.47
N ALA A 176 13.35 -4.92 -20.66
CA ALA A 176 14.68 -4.50 -21.04
C ALA A 176 15.20 -3.32 -20.20
N GLU A 177 14.35 -2.32 -19.93
CA GLU A 177 14.69 -1.19 -19.06
C GLU A 177 14.95 -1.66 -17.62
N ALA A 178 14.10 -2.56 -17.11
CA ALA A 178 14.25 -3.12 -15.77
C ALA A 178 15.53 -3.94 -15.64
N GLN A 179 15.83 -4.79 -16.62
CA GLN A 179 17.06 -5.57 -16.69
C GLN A 179 18.29 -4.67 -16.67
N ALA A 180 18.29 -3.62 -17.48
CA ALA A 180 19.40 -2.68 -17.55
C ALA A 180 19.60 -1.93 -16.22
N ALA A 181 18.53 -1.48 -15.57
CA ALA A 181 18.60 -0.81 -14.27
C ALA A 181 19.10 -1.74 -13.16
N ILE A 182 18.55 -2.96 -13.07
CA ILE A 182 18.98 -3.96 -12.08
C ILE A 182 20.45 -4.34 -12.30
N ALA A 183 20.88 -4.51 -13.56
CA ALA A 183 22.28 -4.79 -13.88
C ALA A 183 23.22 -3.67 -13.41
N ARG A 184 22.82 -2.39 -13.57
CA ARG A 184 23.58 -1.24 -13.06
C ARG A 184 23.63 -1.20 -11.54
N LEU A 185 22.52 -1.49 -10.86
CA LEU A 185 22.45 -1.55 -9.40
C LEU A 185 23.33 -2.67 -8.81
N LEU A 186 23.45 -3.79 -9.53
CA LEU A 186 24.19 -4.96 -9.08
C LEU A 186 25.64 -5.01 -9.58
N ALA A 187 26.05 -4.06 -10.41
CA ALA A 187 27.40 -3.99 -10.95
C ALA A 187 28.45 -3.90 -9.81
N GLY A 188 29.40 -4.83 -9.79
CA GLY A 188 30.46 -4.87 -8.80
C GLY A 188 30.06 -5.41 -7.42
N VAL A 189 28.78 -5.75 -7.20
CA VAL A 189 28.28 -6.29 -5.92
C VAL A 189 27.64 -7.67 -6.05
N ALA A 190 27.25 -8.10 -7.26
CA ALA A 190 26.70 -9.44 -7.51
C ALA A 190 27.25 -10.08 -8.80
N CYS A 191 27.09 -11.40 -8.89
CA CYS A 191 27.47 -12.17 -10.08
C CYS A 191 26.48 -11.92 -11.24
N HIS A 192 26.98 -11.45 -12.37
CA HIS A 192 26.18 -11.10 -13.55
C HIS A 192 25.25 -12.24 -14.02
N SER A 193 25.77 -13.47 -14.10
CA SER A 193 24.98 -14.63 -14.56
C SER A 193 23.91 -15.08 -13.55
N ALA A 194 24.07 -14.76 -12.26
CA ALA A 194 23.04 -15.00 -11.25
C ALA A 194 21.94 -13.93 -11.36
N SER A 195 22.33 -12.66 -11.50
CA SER A 195 21.39 -11.53 -11.68
C SER A 195 20.49 -11.71 -12.90
N THR A 196 21.04 -12.09 -14.05
CA THR A 196 20.25 -12.28 -15.28
C THR A 196 19.20 -13.38 -15.12
N ARG A 197 19.58 -14.54 -14.58
CA ARG A 197 18.65 -15.65 -14.33
C ARG A 197 17.52 -15.27 -13.38
N LEU A 198 17.83 -14.49 -12.36
CA LEU A 198 16.86 -14.02 -11.38
C LEU A 198 15.82 -13.09 -12.01
N ILE A 199 16.24 -12.19 -12.91
CA ILE A 199 15.33 -11.28 -13.62
C ILE A 199 14.42 -12.06 -14.58
N GLU A 200 14.96 -13.06 -15.29
CA GLU A 200 14.16 -13.96 -16.13
C GLU A 200 13.12 -14.72 -15.30
N GLN A 201 13.46 -15.16 -14.09
CA GLN A 201 12.51 -15.81 -13.19
C GLN A 201 11.36 -14.88 -12.76
N VAL A 202 11.63 -13.59 -12.50
CA VAL A 202 10.56 -12.62 -12.19
C VAL A 202 9.62 -12.43 -13.37
N ALA A 203 10.12 -12.48 -14.61
CA ALA A 203 9.27 -12.37 -15.79
C ALA A 203 8.28 -13.56 -15.91
N VAL A 204 8.63 -14.73 -15.35
CA VAL A 204 7.80 -15.95 -15.36
C VAL A 204 6.90 -16.04 -14.12
N GLU A 205 7.43 -15.74 -12.92
CA GLU A 205 6.72 -15.84 -11.63
C GLU A 205 6.74 -14.49 -10.87
N PRO A 206 6.10 -13.44 -11.40
CA PRO A 206 6.22 -12.08 -10.87
C PRO A 206 5.75 -11.92 -9.43
N THR A 207 4.62 -12.56 -9.08
CA THR A 207 4.03 -12.50 -7.73
C THR A 207 4.90 -13.16 -6.68
N ARG A 208 5.57 -14.27 -7.04
CA ARG A 208 6.38 -15.06 -6.11
C ARG A 208 7.75 -14.44 -5.90
N VAL A 209 8.34 -13.85 -6.95
CA VAL A 209 9.75 -13.45 -6.95
C VAL A 209 9.92 -11.94 -6.91
N GLY A 210 9.00 -11.16 -7.46
CA GLY A 210 9.13 -9.70 -7.61
C GLY A 210 9.25 -8.97 -6.27
N TRP A 211 8.30 -9.19 -5.37
CA TRP A 211 8.29 -8.53 -4.05
C TRP A 211 9.48 -8.89 -3.15
N PRO A 212 9.85 -10.18 -3.00
CA PRO A 212 11.04 -10.55 -2.24
C PRO A 212 12.35 -9.93 -2.75
N LEU A 213 12.45 -9.64 -4.06
CA LEU A 213 13.63 -8.99 -4.64
C LEU A 213 13.65 -7.47 -4.51
N ALA A 214 12.50 -6.87 -4.22
CA ALA A 214 12.43 -5.45 -3.97
C ALA A 214 12.95 -5.07 -2.57
N TYR A 215 13.01 -6.04 -1.64
CA TYR A 215 13.51 -5.91 -0.28
C TYR A 215 14.98 -6.32 -0.16
#